data_AF-A0A7V5UKG1-F1
#
_entry.id   AF-A0A7V5UKG1-F1
#
_cell.length_a   1.000
_cell.length_b   1.000
_cell.length_c   1.000
_cell.angle_alpha   90.00
_cell.angle_beta   90.00
_cell.angle_gamma   90.00
#
_symmetry.space_group_name_H-M   'P 1'
#
loop_
_entity.id
_entity.type
_entity.pdbx_description
1 polymer ?
#
loop_
_entity_poly.entity_id
_entity_poly.type
_entity_poly.pdbx_seq_one_letter_code
_entity_poly.pdbx_strand_id
1 'polypeptide(L)'
;MSRRYVWATVWALLLLGGASTGSVATAQEIGFRETYALAEDRAAVLKRLVPGTEDYYYYHCLYYQQTQQFPRVETLLAEWEKKRGRTALWKVIRNRQALLTYSDHPAKTIEYLRRELGLAFADHGWTSNGSTPRFPSRLDPSLIDRDTIARNLLKNPRTLSSFNETAHYWLATWKLTPYQRHVFLAQLKRPDVPGLVAMIDEDLRSRMTAGFGRLDIHKRLTRQQMDELAKRNPTVLSQARFVQEYLKRLVPSVDERPDSDETQKRHLDRLWKFVQTLPPVHNSLKAHVLYHRLKFDLQHDKFDKASFLAYLKLPRLSPHVNPQFLRQPDATRYLANLGAKFDEFTLRPPIGDDRSLIQAYLEHFFQKETTFDEYLPYLKDSFVRRVFAETKVLYGLGDPQEWTKYLSPAEYTEISERVELRFAPTNRKQFGVSDPVSLELDVKNVPTLLVKVYRINTWNYYRTHKKHVPTDIDLEGLVPTWEQRHVY
;
A
#
# COMPACT_ATOMS: atom_id res chain seq x y z
N MET A 1 -32.48 18.58 27.49
CA MET A 1 -31.57 19.36 28.36
C MET A 1 -30.18 19.36 27.75
N SER A 2 -29.67 20.57 27.54
CA SER A 2 -28.44 20.92 26.82
C SER A 2 -27.20 20.70 27.70
N ARG A 3 -26.13 20.13 27.13
CA ARG A 3 -24.77 20.25 27.67
C ARG A 3 -23.90 20.97 26.64
N ARG A 4 -23.54 22.20 26.98
CA ARG A 4 -22.48 23.01 26.35
C ARG A 4 -21.22 22.87 27.22
N TYR A 5 -20.06 22.81 26.57
CA TYR A 5 -18.75 22.90 27.20
C TYR A 5 -18.38 24.37 27.46
N VAL A 6 -17.79 24.66 28.63
CA VAL A 6 -16.96 25.84 28.87
C VAL A 6 -15.80 25.42 29.77
N TRP A 7 -14.58 25.72 29.35
CA TRP A 7 -13.35 25.54 30.11
C TRP A 7 -13.08 26.81 30.93
N ALA A 8 -12.74 26.66 32.21
CA ALA A 8 -12.12 27.71 33.00
C ALA A 8 -11.28 27.08 34.12
N THR A 9 -9.96 27.22 34.00
CA THR A 9 -8.97 26.91 35.05
C THR A 9 -8.81 28.12 35.96
N VAL A 10 -9.08 27.95 37.26
CA VAL A 10 -8.62 28.86 38.32
C VAL A 10 -8.11 27.98 39.46
N TRP A 11 -6.82 28.09 39.76
CA TRP A 11 -6.20 27.51 40.96
C TRP A 11 -5.90 28.65 41.93
N ALA A 12 -6.34 28.51 43.17
CA ALA A 12 -6.05 29.47 44.22
C ALA A 12 -5.91 28.79 45.59
N LEU A 13 -4.96 29.36 46.35
CA LEU A 13 -4.72 29.33 47.79
C LEU A 13 -4.13 28.03 48.40
N LEU A 14 -2.87 28.06 48.86
CA LEU A 14 -2.29 28.65 50.09
C LEU A 14 -2.43 27.72 51.31
N LEU A 15 -1.32 27.13 51.75
CA LEU A 15 -0.64 27.44 53.03
C LEU A 15 0.50 26.43 53.34
N LEU A 16 1.61 27.04 53.80
CA LEU A 16 2.75 26.61 54.63
C LEU A 16 2.89 25.12 55.02
N GLY A 17 4.08 24.52 55.08
CA GLY A 17 5.44 25.05 54.97
C GLY A 17 6.49 23.95 55.10
N GLY A 18 7.70 24.23 54.61
CA GLY A 18 8.88 23.39 54.74
C GLY A 18 10.08 24.16 54.18
N ALA A 19 10.97 24.57 55.07
CA ALA A 19 12.07 25.49 54.80
C ALA A 19 13.02 24.99 53.70
N SER A 20 13.21 25.80 52.67
CA SER A 20 14.38 25.75 51.80
C SER A 20 14.97 27.15 51.73
N THR A 21 16.16 27.30 52.30
CA THR A 21 17.01 28.47 52.18
C THR A 21 17.48 28.58 50.73
N GLY A 22 16.69 29.26 49.89
CA GLY A 22 17.00 29.58 48.51
C GLY A 22 17.61 30.97 48.39
N SER A 23 18.82 31.03 47.84
CA SER A 23 19.66 32.20 47.59
C SER A 23 18.91 33.48 47.20
N VAL A 24 18.97 34.47 48.09
CA VAL A 24 18.60 35.88 47.82
C VAL A 24 19.60 36.56 46.86
N ALA A 25 20.76 35.94 46.59
CA ALA A 25 21.83 36.55 45.80
C ALA A 25 21.59 36.61 44.27
N THR A 26 20.90 35.63 43.67
CA THR A 26 20.76 35.55 42.20
C THR A 26 19.67 36.46 41.63
N ALA A 27 18.65 36.79 42.41
CA ALA A 27 17.60 37.74 42.00
C ALA A 27 18.11 39.19 41.94
N GLN A 28 19.12 39.53 42.74
CA GLN A 28 19.70 40.87 42.81
C GLN A 28 20.64 41.17 41.63
N GLU A 29 21.38 40.17 41.14
CA GLU A 29 22.28 40.28 39.96
C GLU A 29 21.52 40.53 38.64
N ILE A 30 20.34 39.92 38.46
CA ILE A 30 19.50 40.14 37.28
C ILE A 30 18.91 41.56 37.29
N GLY A 31 18.45 42.04 38.45
CA GLY A 31 17.84 43.36 38.60
C GLY A 31 18.80 44.51 38.29
N PHE A 32 20.08 44.43 38.69
CA PHE A 32 21.05 45.49 38.38
C PHE A 32 21.37 45.56 36.88
N ARG A 33 21.57 44.40 36.23
CA ARG A 33 21.85 44.30 34.78
C ARG A 33 20.77 44.95 33.93
N GLU A 34 19.52 44.63 34.22
CA GLU A 34 18.36 45.16 33.53
C GLU A 34 18.21 46.67 33.77
N THR A 35 18.35 47.10 35.03
CA THR A 35 18.32 48.53 35.40
C THR A 35 19.42 49.33 34.68
N TYR A 36 20.64 48.80 34.61
CA TYR A 36 21.76 49.46 33.91
C TYR A 36 21.55 49.51 32.39
N ALA A 37 21.01 48.45 31.78
CA ALA A 37 20.78 48.40 30.34
C ALA A 37 19.70 49.41 29.89
N LEU A 38 18.60 49.49 30.66
CA LEU A 38 17.41 50.29 30.35
C LEU A 38 17.45 51.74 30.86
N ALA A 39 18.40 52.10 31.74
CA ALA A 39 18.47 53.46 32.28
C ALA A 39 18.87 54.50 31.22
N GLU A 40 18.14 55.63 31.21
CA GLU A 40 18.51 56.82 30.45
C GLU A 40 19.79 57.47 30.98
N ASP A 41 19.94 57.56 32.32
CA ASP A 41 21.18 57.98 32.98
C ASP A 41 21.90 56.78 33.62
N ARG A 42 22.78 56.15 32.84
CA ARG A 42 23.61 55.04 33.31
C ARG A 42 24.63 55.46 34.37
N ALA A 43 25.08 56.72 34.38
CA ALA A 43 26.04 57.20 35.37
C ALA A 43 25.43 57.30 36.78
N ALA A 44 24.14 57.64 36.88
CA ALA A 44 23.41 57.59 38.15
C ALA A 44 23.28 56.15 38.68
N VAL A 45 23.06 55.16 37.81
CA VAL A 45 22.94 53.74 38.19
C VAL A 45 24.26 53.20 38.73
N LEU A 46 25.39 53.60 38.14
CA LEU A 46 26.73 53.19 38.58
C LEU A 46 27.04 53.54 40.04
N LYS A 47 26.46 54.62 40.60
CA LYS A 47 26.64 55.03 42.00
C LYS A 47 26.10 54.00 43.00
N ARG A 48 25.21 53.09 42.57
CA ARG A 48 24.66 52.02 43.41
C ARG A 48 25.65 50.86 43.59
N LEU A 49 26.71 50.80 42.80
CA LEU A 49 27.73 49.75 42.92
C LEU A 49 28.72 50.09 44.03
N VAL A 50 29.03 49.10 44.86
CA VAL A 50 29.99 49.24 45.96
C VAL A 50 31.41 49.37 45.37
N PRO A 51 32.14 50.48 45.64
CA PRO A 51 33.50 50.67 45.14
C PRO A 51 34.43 49.51 45.47
N GLY A 52 35.22 49.07 44.48
CA GLY A 52 36.17 47.97 44.64
C GLY A 52 35.59 46.56 44.50
N THR A 53 34.29 46.41 44.24
CA THR A 53 33.69 45.14 43.80
C THR A 53 33.99 44.84 42.35
N GLU A 54 33.85 43.58 41.93
CA GLU A 54 34.08 43.19 40.53
C GLU A 54 33.07 43.85 39.59
N ASP A 55 31.79 43.90 40.00
CA ASP A 55 30.73 44.60 39.26
C ASP A 55 31.00 46.10 39.14
N TYR A 56 31.49 46.75 40.20
CA TYR A 56 31.90 48.15 40.14
C TYR A 56 32.89 48.39 39.00
N TYR A 57 33.98 47.62 38.94
CA TYR A 57 34.98 47.76 37.89
C TYR A 57 34.42 47.41 36.51
N TYR A 58 33.66 46.32 36.39
CA TYR A 58 33.10 45.87 35.12
C TYR A 58 32.16 46.92 34.50
N TYR A 59 31.15 47.39 35.25
CA TYR A 59 30.17 48.33 34.71
C TYR A 59 30.72 49.74 34.50
N HIS A 60 31.66 50.20 35.33
CA HIS A 60 32.33 51.49 35.08
C HIS A 60 33.22 51.42 33.84
N CYS A 61 33.99 50.34 33.65
CA CYS A 61 34.75 50.13 32.42
C CYS A 61 33.82 50.03 31.20
N LEU A 62 32.71 49.31 31.30
CA LEU A 62 31.74 49.16 30.22
C LEU A 62 31.12 50.51 29.84
N TYR A 63 30.76 51.33 30.82
CA TYR A 63 30.25 52.69 30.61
C TYR A 63 31.29 53.59 29.92
N TYR A 64 32.55 53.55 30.37
CA TYR A 64 33.62 54.32 29.73
C TYR A 64 33.93 53.82 28.31
N GLN A 65 33.82 52.53 28.03
CA GLN A 65 33.91 52.00 26.66
C GLN A 65 32.77 52.50 25.77
N GLN A 66 31.54 52.49 26.28
CA GLN A 66 30.35 52.97 25.54
C GLN A 66 30.40 54.47 25.26
N THR A 67 30.99 55.25 26.17
CA THR A 67 31.18 56.70 26.03
C THR A 67 32.53 57.09 25.41
N GLN A 68 33.28 56.10 24.89
CA GLN A 68 34.59 56.26 24.23
C GLN A 68 35.68 56.93 25.09
N GLN A 69 35.55 56.87 26.42
CA GLN A 69 36.54 57.37 27.38
C GLN A 69 37.64 56.33 27.64
N PHE A 70 38.29 55.85 26.58
CA PHE A 70 39.25 54.74 26.61
C PHE A 70 40.43 54.90 27.60
N PRO A 71 41.03 56.10 27.79
CA PRO A 71 42.11 56.26 28.78
C PRO A 71 41.68 55.99 30.23
N ARG A 72 40.41 56.28 30.56
CA ARG A 72 39.84 55.98 31.88
C ARG A 72 39.67 54.48 32.08
N VAL A 73 39.34 53.74 31.02
CA VAL A 73 39.24 52.27 31.05
C VAL A 73 40.61 51.65 31.36
N GLU A 74 41.69 52.12 30.74
CA GLU A 74 43.04 51.60 31.00
C GLU A 74 43.47 51.83 32.46
N THR A 75 43.17 53.01 33.00
CA THR A 75 43.46 53.34 34.40
C THR A 75 42.69 52.43 35.35
N LEU A 76 41.40 52.23 35.07
CA LEU A 76 40.52 51.42 35.92
C LEU A 76 40.81 49.91 35.80
N LEU A 77 41.20 49.43 34.60
CA LEU A 77 41.67 48.05 34.38
C LEU A 77 42.95 47.75 35.14
N ALA A 78 43.90 48.70 35.19
CA ALA A 78 45.13 48.55 35.95
C ALA A 78 44.86 48.52 37.46
N GLU A 79 43.92 49.33 37.95
CA GLU A 79 43.48 49.29 39.36
C GLU A 79 42.77 47.97 39.69
N TRP A 80 41.86 47.53 38.82
CA TRP A 80 41.14 46.26 38.96
C TRP A 80 42.12 45.08 39.02
N GLU A 81 43.09 45.04 38.10
CA GLU A 81 44.13 44.00 38.08
C GLU A 81 44.93 43.97 39.37
N LYS A 82 45.32 45.14 39.92
CA LYS A 82 46.06 45.21 41.19
C LYS A 82 45.26 44.70 42.38
N LYS A 83 43.96 45.00 42.45
CA LYS A 83 43.13 44.65 43.62
C LYS A 83 42.53 43.24 43.56
N ARG A 84 42.24 42.73 42.35
CA ARG A 84 41.52 41.45 42.18
C ARG A 84 42.13 40.50 41.15
N GLY A 85 43.23 40.88 40.50
CA GLY A 85 43.83 40.09 39.43
C GLY A 85 43.04 40.10 38.13
N ARG A 86 43.46 39.26 37.18
CA ARG A 86 42.86 39.14 35.84
C ARG A 86 41.72 38.14 35.84
N THR A 87 40.56 38.54 36.35
CA THR A 87 39.34 37.71 36.37
C THR A 87 38.74 37.52 34.97
N ALA A 88 37.74 36.64 34.84
CA ALA A 88 37.05 36.42 33.57
C ALA A 88 36.39 37.70 33.03
N LEU A 89 35.74 38.49 33.89
CA LEU A 89 35.13 39.76 33.51
C LEU A 89 36.17 40.83 33.15
N TRP A 90 37.32 40.84 33.85
CA TRP A 90 38.45 41.69 33.49
C TRP A 90 38.94 41.38 32.07
N LYS A 91 39.09 40.09 31.72
CA LYS A 91 39.50 39.67 30.37
C LYS A 91 38.49 40.09 29.31
N VAL A 92 37.19 40.00 29.60
CA VAL A 92 36.14 40.48 28.69
C VAL A 92 36.32 41.97 28.40
N ILE A 93 36.47 42.81 29.43
CA ILE A 93 36.68 44.25 29.24
C ILE A 93 38.00 44.52 28.53
N ARG A 94 39.09 43.81 28.85
CA ARG A 94 40.40 43.98 28.21
C ARG A 94 40.35 43.62 26.73
N ASN A 95 39.71 42.51 26.36
CA ASN A 95 39.51 42.10 24.97
C ASN A 95 38.69 43.14 24.20
N ARG A 96 37.58 43.60 24.79
CA ARG A 96 36.76 44.66 24.21
C ARG A 96 37.56 45.95 24.02
N GLN A 97 38.38 46.32 25.01
CA GLN A 97 39.20 47.53 24.97
C GLN A 97 40.20 47.47 23.82
N ALA A 98 40.92 46.35 23.68
CA ALA A 98 41.86 46.14 22.58
C ALA A 98 41.17 46.27 21.21
N LEU A 99 40.00 45.66 21.04
CA LEU A 99 39.23 45.76 19.79
C LEU A 99 38.70 47.17 19.51
N LEU A 100 38.19 47.87 20.54
CA LEU A 100 37.64 49.23 20.39
C LEU A 100 38.73 50.26 20.07
N THR A 101 39.97 50.04 20.52
CA THR A 101 41.13 50.91 20.23
C THR A 101 41.95 50.44 19.03
N TYR A 102 41.46 49.47 18.25
CA TYR A 102 42.21 48.90 17.12
C TYR A 102 42.62 49.95 16.08
N SER A 103 41.71 50.87 15.75
CA SER A 103 41.95 51.93 14.77
C SER A 103 43.11 52.85 15.17
N ASP A 104 43.27 53.11 16.46
CA ASP A 104 44.30 54.02 16.97
C ASP A 104 45.62 53.27 17.25
N HIS A 105 45.54 52.00 17.64
CA HIS A 105 46.68 51.18 18.07
C HIS A 105 46.65 49.77 17.47
N PRO A 106 46.74 49.61 16.14
CA PRO A 106 46.57 48.33 15.47
C PRO A 106 47.67 47.32 15.83
N ALA A 107 48.94 47.74 15.85
CA ALA A 107 50.06 46.86 16.17
C ALA A 107 49.95 46.27 17.59
N LYS A 108 49.63 47.11 18.59
CA LYS A 108 49.45 46.70 19.98
C LYS A 108 48.26 45.74 20.14
N THR A 109 47.17 45.99 19.42
CA THR A 109 45.99 45.13 19.42
C THR A 109 46.27 43.77 18.79
N ILE A 110 46.94 43.74 17.64
CA ILE A 110 47.32 42.49 16.96
C ILE A 110 48.27 41.67 17.83
N GLU A 111 49.25 42.30 18.47
CA GLU A 111 50.16 41.61 19.38
C GLU A 111 49.40 41.03 20.58
N TYR A 112 48.49 41.80 21.18
CA TYR A 112 47.63 41.33 22.26
C TYR A 112 46.77 40.12 21.83
N LEU A 113 46.09 40.21 20.69
CA LEU A 113 45.24 39.13 20.18
C LEU A 113 46.04 37.88 19.81
N ARG A 114 47.25 38.04 19.25
CA ARG A 114 48.15 36.91 18.95
C ARG A 114 48.50 36.14 20.21
N ARG A 115 48.80 36.85 21.31
CA ARG A 115 49.09 36.25 22.61
C ARG A 115 47.85 35.61 23.24
N GLU A 116 46.70 36.29 23.22
CA GLU A 116 45.47 35.81 23.85
C GLU A 116 44.87 34.59 23.11
N LEU A 117 44.99 34.53 21.78
CA LEU A 117 44.48 33.42 20.96
C LEU A 117 45.51 32.30 20.73
N GLY A 118 46.74 32.43 21.23
CA GLY A 118 47.80 31.43 21.06
C GLY A 118 48.20 31.20 19.60
N LEU A 119 48.20 32.24 18.77
CA LEU A 119 48.48 32.12 17.34
C LEU A 119 49.99 32.07 17.08
N ALA A 120 50.51 30.93 16.65
CA ALA A 120 51.86 30.75 16.14
C ALA A 120 51.83 30.68 14.60
N PHE A 121 52.59 31.55 13.94
CA PHE A 121 52.68 31.60 12.47
C PHE A 121 54.03 31.07 11.95
N ALA A 122 54.83 30.43 12.81
CA ALA A 122 56.17 29.93 12.46
C ALA A 122 56.13 28.61 11.64
N ASP A 123 55.04 27.84 11.74
CA ASP A 123 55.00 26.44 11.28
C ASP A 123 54.38 26.27 9.87
N HIS A 124 54.09 27.37 9.17
CA HIS A 124 53.45 27.37 7.85
C HIS A 124 54.24 28.14 6.78
N GLY A 125 55.56 28.15 6.88
CA GLY A 125 56.43 28.45 5.75
C GLY A 125 56.44 27.26 4.79
N TRP A 126 55.96 27.42 3.55
CA TRP A 126 56.25 26.48 2.48
C TRP A 126 57.76 26.44 2.27
N THR A 127 58.43 25.42 2.81
CA THR A 127 59.82 25.12 2.46
C THR A 127 59.85 24.48 1.08
N SER A 128 59.87 25.30 0.02
CA SER A 128 60.26 24.85 -1.31
C SER A 128 61.77 24.62 -1.36
N ASN A 129 62.29 23.69 -0.55
CA ASN A 129 63.58 23.08 -0.83
C ASN A 129 63.33 22.13 -2.01
N GLY A 130 64.02 22.35 -3.14
CA GLY A 130 63.89 21.66 -4.43
C GLY A 130 64.14 20.16 -4.39
N SER A 131 63.41 19.45 -3.54
CA SER A 131 63.41 18.02 -3.36
C SER A 131 62.54 17.44 -4.46
N THR A 132 63.12 16.61 -5.31
CA THR A 132 62.34 15.85 -6.29
C THR A 132 61.30 14.99 -5.54
N PRO A 133 60.01 15.03 -5.92
CA PRO A 133 58.98 14.27 -5.22
C PRO A 133 59.31 12.77 -5.22
N ARG A 134 59.42 12.17 -4.03
CA ARG A 134 59.68 10.72 -3.86
C ARG A 134 58.53 9.83 -4.36
N PHE A 135 57.35 10.42 -4.55
CA PHE A 135 56.15 9.75 -5.03
C PHE A 135 55.63 10.43 -6.29
N PRO A 136 54.95 9.70 -7.19
CA PRO A 136 54.35 10.29 -8.38
C PRO A 136 53.38 11.40 -7.96
N SER A 137 53.53 12.57 -8.59
CA SER A 137 52.67 13.74 -8.39
C SER A 137 51.30 13.59 -9.07
N ARG A 138 51.06 12.48 -9.77
CA ARG A 138 49.80 12.14 -10.44
C ARG A 138 49.35 10.76 -10.00
N LEU A 139 48.08 10.66 -9.62
CA LEU A 139 47.43 9.38 -9.36
C LEU A 139 47.29 8.62 -10.68
N ASP A 140 47.70 7.35 -10.70
CA ASP A 140 47.49 6.46 -11.85
C ASP A 140 45.98 6.31 -12.11
N PRO A 141 45.46 6.76 -13.27
CA PRO A 141 44.04 6.64 -13.60
C PRO A 141 43.53 5.20 -13.57
N SER A 142 44.41 4.21 -13.80
CA SER A 142 44.03 2.79 -13.80
C SER A 142 43.58 2.28 -12.43
N LEU A 143 44.06 2.92 -11.34
CA LEU A 143 43.70 2.55 -9.96
C LEU A 143 42.32 3.06 -9.56
N ILE A 144 41.87 4.16 -10.17
CA ILE A 144 40.55 4.77 -9.94
C ILE A 144 39.54 4.46 -11.05
N ASP A 145 39.96 3.69 -12.05
CA ASP A 145 39.07 3.22 -13.09
C ASP A 145 37.90 2.42 -12.49
N ARG A 146 36.70 2.70 -12.98
CA ARG A 146 35.46 2.11 -12.46
C ARG A 146 35.51 0.59 -12.53
N ASP A 147 36.01 0.02 -13.63
CA ASP A 147 36.03 -1.42 -13.82
C ASP A 147 37.10 -2.06 -12.95
N THR A 148 38.21 -1.37 -12.68
CA THR A 148 39.23 -1.82 -11.71
C THR A 148 38.66 -1.85 -10.29
N ILE A 149 37.99 -0.78 -9.85
CA ILE A 149 37.37 -0.71 -8.52
C ILE A 149 36.28 -1.79 -8.39
N ALA A 150 35.38 -1.89 -9.37
CA ALA A 150 34.28 -2.86 -9.35
C ALA A 150 34.80 -4.31 -9.32
N ARG A 151 35.80 -4.66 -10.15
CA ARG A 151 36.43 -5.99 -10.11
C ARG A 151 37.03 -6.30 -8.75
N ASN A 152 37.71 -5.34 -8.12
CA ASN A 152 38.31 -5.54 -6.80
C ASN A 152 37.25 -5.73 -5.70
N LEU A 153 36.16 -4.96 -5.73
CA LEU A 153 35.06 -5.11 -4.78
C LEU A 153 34.32 -6.45 -4.96
N LEU A 154 34.12 -6.89 -6.20
CA LEU A 154 33.45 -8.15 -6.53
C LEU A 154 34.28 -9.40 -6.20
N LYS A 155 35.57 -9.29 -5.87
CA LYS A 155 36.36 -10.42 -5.35
C LYS A 155 35.78 -10.95 -4.04
N ASN A 156 35.18 -10.08 -3.22
CA ASN A 156 34.43 -10.49 -2.05
C ASN A 156 32.92 -10.51 -2.40
N PRO A 157 32.25 -11.66 -2.35
CA PRO A 157 30.84 -11.78 -2.72
C PRO A 157 29.90 -11.01 -1.78
N ARG A 158 30.34 -10.65 -0.56
CA ARG A 158 29.53 -9.90 0.42
C ARG A 158 29.50 -8.39 0.16
N THR A 159 30.26 -7.88 -0.80
CA THR A 159 30.47 -6.43 -1.02
C THR A 159 29.47 -5.79 -1.97
N LEU A 160 28.45 -6.54 -2.44
CA LEU A 160 27.41 -5.97 -3.31
C LEU A 160 26.63 -4.82 -2.66
N SER A 161 26.56 -4.79 -1.32
CA SER A 161 26.00 -3.66 -0.54
C SER A 161 26.78 -2.35 -0.67
N SER A 162 28.02 -2.37 -1.15
CA SER A 162 28.84 -1.17 -1.37
C SER A 162 28.53 -0.46 -2.68
N PHE A 163 27.71 -1.06 -3.56
CA PHE A 163 27.26 -0.43 -4.79
C PHE A 163 25.96 0.34 -4.57
N ASN A 164 25.88 1.53 -5.15
CA ASN A 164 24.65 2.32 -5.14
C ASN A 164 23.72 1.92 -6.30
N GLU A 165 22.50 2.47 -6.33
CA GLU A 165 21.50 2.11 -7.35
C GLU A 165 21.95 2.43 -8.79
N THR A 166 22.78 3.46 -8.98
CA THR A 166 23.30 3.82 -10.31
C THR A 166 24.24 2.76 -10.87
N ALA A 167 24.87 1.97 -10.00
CA ALA A 167 25.74 0.88 -10.40
C ALA A 167 24.97 -0.28 -11.04
N HIS A 168 23.69 -0.46 -10.69
CA HIS A 168 22.94 -1.64 -11.09
C HIS A 168 22.81 -1.79 -12.62
N TYR A 169 22.71 -0.69 -13.38
CA TYR A 169 22.53 -0.75 -14.84
C TYR A 169 23.73 -1.34 -15.57
N TRP A 170 24.95 -0.99 -15.17
CA TRP A 170 26.15 -1.53 -15.79
C TRP A 170 26.64 -2.79 -15.08
N LEU A 171 26.36 -2.99 -13.80
CA LEU A 171 26.62 -4.28 -13.13
C LEU A 171 25.79 -5.42 -13.74
N ALA A 172 24.57 -5.13 -14.21
CA ALA A 172 23.73 -6.10 -14.89
C ALA A 172 24.37 -6.68 -16.17
N THR A 173 25.34 -5.98 -16.79
CA THR A 173 26.04 -6.48 -17.98
C THR A 173 27.24 -7.37 -17.63
N TRP A 174 27.60 -7.46 -16.36
CA TRP A 174 28.74 -8.23 -15.89
C TRP A 174 28.36 -9.68 -15.59
N LYS A 175 29.32 -10.59 -15.69
CA LYS A 175 29.13 -12.00 -15.34
C LYS A 175 29.20 -12.18 -13.81
N LEU A 176 28.04 -12.17 -13.17
CA LEU A 176 27.91 -12.40 -11.73
C LEU A 176 27.91 -13.90 -11.40
N THR A 177 28.56 -14.28 -10.29
CA THR A 177 28.42 -15.64 -9.72
C THR A 177 26.98 -15.89 -9.23
N PRO A 178 26.54 -17.15 -9.03
CA PRO A 178 25.18 -17.43 -8.55
C PRO A 178 24.82 -16.69 -7.24
N TYR A 179 25.74 -16.65 -6.27
CA TYR A 179 25.52 -15.92 -5.02
C TYR A 179 25.39 -14.40 -5.27
N GLN A 180 26.28 -13.83 -6.07
CA GLN A 180 26.25 -12.40 -6.39
C GLN A 180 24.97 -12.02 -7.12
N ARG A 181 24.53 -12.83 -8.08
CA ARG A 181 23.28 -12.63 -8.82
C ARG A 181 22.08 -12.65 -7.87
N HIS A 182 22.03 -13.60 -6.93
CA HIS A 182 20.95 -13.65 -5.95
C HIS A 182 20.89 -12.37 -5.07
N VAL A 183 22.04 -11.95 -4.53
CA VAL A 183 22.13 -10.72 -3.71
C VAL A 183 21.80 -9.47 -4.53
N PHE A 184 22.28 -9.40 -5.77
CA PHE A 184 21.97 -8.31 -6.70
C PHE A 184 20.46 -8.20 -6.94
N LEU A 185 19.80 -9.32 -7.31
CA LEU A 185 18.35 -9.35 -7.51
C LEU A 185 17.56 -8.98 -6.25
N ALA A 186 18.07 -9.31 -5.06
CA ALA A 186 17.46 -8.94 -3.79
C ALA A 186 17.52 -7.42 -3.51
N GLN A 187 18.51 -6.71 -4.06
CA GLN A 187 18.68 -5.26 -3.89
C GLN A 187 17.94 -4.43 -4.94
N LEU A 188 17.53 -5.04 -6.06
CA LEU A 188 16.83 -4.32 -7.13
C LEU A 188 15.45 -3.82 -6.69
N LYS A 189 15.25 -2.51 -6.84
CA LYS A 189 13.96 -1.84 -6.57
C LYS A 189 13.12 -1.63 -7.83
N ARG A 190 13.75 -1.66 -9.02
CA ARG A 190 13.10 -1.38 -10.30
C ARG A 190 13.35 -2.51 -11.29
N PRO A 191 12.34 -2.87 -12.10
CA PRO A 191 12.43 -3.95 -13.06
C PRO A 191 12.96 -3.49 -14.43
N ASP A 192 13.87 -2.52 -14.48
CA ASP A 192 14.31 -1.84 -15.71
C ASP A 192 15.77 -2.12 -16.09
N VAL A 193 16.45 -2.98 -15.32
CA VAL A 193 17.81 -3.42 -15.63
C VAL A 193 17.84 -4.32 -16.88
N PRO A 194 18.80 -4.11 -17.80
CA PRO A 194 18.98 -4.97 -18.97
C PRO A 194 19.18 -6.43 -18.58
N GLY A 195 18.55 -7.36 -19.30
CA GLY A 195 18.72 -8.80 -19.05
C GLY A 195 18.09 -9.31 -17.76
N LEU A 196 17.21 -8.54 -17.08
CA LEU A 196 16.59 -8.94 -15.82
C LEU A 196 15.90 -10.32 -15.87
N VAL A 197 15.14 -10.60 -16.93
CA VAL A 197 14.42 -11.87 -17.08
C VAL A 197 15.42 -13.04 -17.21
N ALA A 198 16.54 -12.82 -17.90
CA ALA A 198 17.64 -13.77 -17.97
C ALA A 198 18.23 -14.09 -16.60
N MET A 199 18.56 -13.05 -15.83
CA MET A 199 19.13 -13.20 -14.49
C MET A 199 18.17 -13.91 -13.54
N ILE A 200 16.88 -13.57 -13.56
CA ILE A 200 15.87 -14.21 -12.69
C ILE A 200 15.73 -15.70 -13.04
N ASP A 201 15.62 -16.05 -14.32
CA ASP A 201 15.53 -17.45 -14.73
C ASP A 201 16.76 -18.26 -14.29
N GLU A 202 17.96 -17.72 -14.51
CA GLU A 202 19.18 -18.36 -14.04
C GLU A 202 19.22 -18.49 -12.50
N ASP A 203 18.66 -17.53 -11.76
CA ASP A 203 18.60 -17.57 -10.29
C ASP A 203 17.63 -18.66 -9.83
N LEU A 204 16.45 -18.74 -10.45
CA LEU A 204 15.44 -19.75 -10.15
C LEU A 204 15.91 -21.19 -10.45
N ARG A 205 16.83 -21.37 -11.39
CA ARG A 205 17.48 -22.67 -11.66
C ARG A 205 18.55 -23.04 -10.65
N SER A 206 19.05 -22.06 -9.89
CA SER A 206 20.06 -22.31 -8.86
C SER A 206 19.43 -22.93 -7.61
N ARG A 207 20.19 -23.79 -6.91
CA ARG A 207 19.76 -24.40 -5.64
C ARG A 207 19.61 -23.39 -4.49
N MET A 208 19.98 -22.13 -4.72
CA MET A 208 19.97 -21.09 -3.70
C MET A 208 18.59 -20.47 -3.50
N THR A 209 17.65 -20.70 -4.41
CA THR A 209 16.33 -20.07 -4.35
C THR A 209 15.27 -21.01 -3.81
N ALA A 210 14.35 -20.45 -3.03
CA ALA A 210 13.11 -21.13 -2.62
C ALA A 210 11.95 -20.86 -3.61
N GLY A 211 12.26 -20.60 -4.89
CA GLY A 211 11.30 -20.32 -5.97
C GLY A 211 10.87 -18.85 -6.12
N PHE A 212 9.94 -18.62 -7.06
CA PHE A 212 9.46 -17.29 -7.43
C PHE A 212 8.69 -16.61 -6.28
N GLY A 213 8.71 -15.27 -6.27
CA GLY A 213 8.01 -14.44 -5.28
C GLY A 213 8.71 -14.25 -3.93
N ARG A 214 9.91 -14.80 -3.74
CA ARG A 214 10.74 -14.54 -2.54
C ARG A 214 11.43 -13.18 -2.55
N LEU A 215 11.99 -12.81 -3.70
CA LEU A 215 12.61 -11.50 -3.90
C LEU A 215 11.55 -10.47 -4.26
N ASP A 216 11.70 -9.24 -3.77
CA ASP A 216 10.75 -8.17 -4.05
C ASP A 216 10.71 -7.78 -5.53
N ILE A 217 11.82 -7.95 -6.25
CA ILE A 217 11.87 -7.72 -7.70
C ILE A 217 10.88 -8.60 -8.47
N HIS A 218 10.59 -9.81 -7.98
CA HIS A 218 9.61 -10.71 -8.61
C HIS A 218 8.20 -10.09 -8.63
N LYS A 219 7.84 -9.34 -7.59
CA LYS A 219 6.53 -8.67 -7.46
C LYS A 219 6.46 -7.39 -8.27
N ARG A 220 7.57 -6.93 -8.85
CA ARG A 220 7.66 -5.67 -9.60
C ARG A 220 7.78 -5.86 -11.11
N LEU A 221 7.95 -7.09 -11.60
CA LEU A 221 8.06 -7.39 -13.02
C LEU A 221 6.87 -6.85 -13.83
N THR A 222 7.12 -6.40 -15.05
CA THR A 222 6.03 -6.00 -15.96
C THR A 222 5.35 -7.24 -16.55
N ARG A 223 4.15 -7.09 -17.11
CA ARG A 223 3.44 -8.20 -17.78
C ARG A 223 4.28 -8.82 -18.89
N GLN A 224 4.92 -8.00 -19.73
CA GLN A 224 5.78 -8.47 -20.82
C GLN A 224 6.98 -9.28 -20.30
N GLN A 225 7.60 -8.86 -19.21
CA GLN A 225 8.69 -9.59 -18.57
C GLN A 225 8.23 -10.92 -17.96
N MET A 226 7.03 -10.96 -17.39
CA MET A 226 6.46 -12.22 -16.90
C MET A 226 6.11 -13.18 -18.04
N ASP A 227 5.59 -12.67 -19.16
CA ASP A 227 5.34 -13.46 -20.38
C ASP A 227 6.66 -14.05 -20.93
N GLU A 228 7.73 -13.25 -20.95
CA GLU A 228 9.05 -13.70 -21.36
C GLU A 228 9.62 -14.76 -20.38
N LEU A 229 9.47 -14.55 -19.07
CA LEU A 229 9.91 -15.51 -18.06
C LEU A 229 9.17 -16.84 -18.19
N ALA A 230 7.85 -16.82 -18.42
CA ALA A 230 7.05 -18.02 -18.64
C ALA A 230 7.46 -18.78 -19.91
N LYS A 231 7.83 -18.06 -20.98
CA LYS A 231 8.36 -18.67 -22.22
C LYS A 231 9.73 -19.32 -21.99
N ARG A 232 10.64 -18.64 -21.27
CA ARG A 232 12.00 -19.14 -21.01
C ARG A 232 12.03 -20.26 -19.99
N ASN A 233 11.10 -20.26 -19.03
CA ASN A 233 11.00 -21.26 -17.98
C ASN A 233 9.53 -21.60 -17.68
N PRO A 234 8.93 -22.56 -18.40
CA PRO A 234 7.52 -22.93 -18.21
C PRO A 234 7.19 -23.47 -16.81
N THR A 235 8.18 -23.91 -16.03
CA THR A 235 7.94 -24.44 -14.67
C THR A 235 7.38 -23.40 -13.72
N VAL A 236 7.60 -22.11 -13.97
CA VAL A 236 7.04 -21.01 -13.17
C VAL A 236 5.51 -20.98 -13.24
N LEU A 237 4.90 -21.50 -14.30
CA LEU A 237 3.44 -21.59 -14.46
C LEU A 237 2.79 -22.58 -13.49
N SER A 238 3.58 -23.46 -12.87
CA SER A 238 3.10 -24.35 -11.80
C SER A 238 3.21 -23.71 -10.41
N GLN A 239 3.89 -22.56 -10.29
CA GLN A 239 4.13 -21.90 -9.01
C GLN A 239 3.00 -20.91 -8.71
N ALA A 240 2.26 -21.15 -7.63
CA ALA A 240 1.13 -20.31 -7.23
C ALA A 240 1.47 -18.82 -7.11
N ARG A 241 2.66 -18.49 -6.58
CA ARG A 241 3.10 -17.10 -6.43
C ARG A 241 3.31 -16.37 -7.76
N PHE A 242 3.83 -17.07 -8.78
CA PHE A 242 3.98 -16.48 -10.11
C PHE A 242 2.61 -16.16 -10.70
N VAL A 243 1.69 -17.12 -10.63
CA VAL A 243 0.32 -16.96 -11.13
C VAL A 243 -0.40 -15.82 -10.41
N GLN A 244 -0.34 -15.76 -9.07
CA GLN A 244 -0.95 -14.68 -8.28
C GLN A 244 -0.41 -13.30 -8.67
N GLU A 245 0.90 -13.15 -8.81
CA GLU A 245 1.49 -11.89 -9.27
C GLU A 245 1.08 -11.55 -10.71
N TYR A 246 0.97 -12.55 -11.59
CA TYR A 246 0.50 -12.33 -12.96
C TYR A 246 -0.94 -11.80 -12.99
N LEU A 247 -1.83 -12.38 -12.18
CA LEU A 247 -3.24 -11.97 -12.08
C LEU A 247 -3.41 -10.51 -11.67
N LYS A 248 -2.57 -10.01 -10.74
CA LYS A 248 -2.59 -8.59 -10.33
C LYS A 248 -2.37 -7.61 -11.49
N ARG A 249 -1.68 -8.04 -12.56
CA ARG A 249 -1.40 -7.24 -13.77
C ARG A 249 -2.48 -7.35 -14.83
N LEU A 250 -3.49 -8.20 -14.62
CA LEU A 250 -4.64 -8.35 -15.50
C LEU A 250 -5.86 -7.55 -15.06
N VAL A 251 -5.83 -7.02 -13.83
CA VAL A 251 -6.87 -6.16 -13.24
C VAL A 251 -7.13 -4.94 -14.16
N PRO A 252 -8.40 -4.46 -14.27
CA PRO A 252 -8.72 -3.23 -15.00
C PRO A 252 -7.85 -2.04 -14.61
N SER A 253 -7.65 -1.11 -15.56
CA SER A 253 -6.94 0.13 -15.27
C SER A 253 -7.73 0.96 -14.25
N VAL A 254 -7.04 1.81 -13.49
CA VAL A 254 -7.65 2.79 -12.59
C VAL A 254 -8.56 3.79 -13.32
N ASP A 255 -8.34 3.98 -14.62
CA ASP A 255 -9.15 4.87 -15.47
C ASP A 255 -10.43 4.20 -15.99
N GLU A 256 -10.57 2.88 -15.85
CA GLU A 256 -11.75 2.13 -16.28
C GLU A 256 -12.78 2.07 -15.15
N ARG A 257 -14.08 2.13 -15.48
CA ARG A 257 -15.16 1.93 -14.51
C ARG A 257 -15.28 0.43 -14.18
N PRO A 258 -14.90 -0.05 -12.99
CA PRO A 258 -14.84 -1.48 -12.69
C PRO A 258 -16.21 -2.19 -12.73
N ASP A 259 -17.27 -1.41 -12.49
CA ASP A 259 -18.65 -1.91 -12.44
C ASP A 259 -19.34 -1.94 -13.80
N SER A 260 -18.71 -1.44 -14.85
CA SER A 260 -19.29 -1.49 -16.19
C SER A 260 -19.18 -2.89 -16.79
N ASP A 261 -20.25 -3.39 -17.40
CA ASP A 261 -20.32 -4.74 -17.98
C ASP A 261 -19.21 -4.99 -19.00
N GLU A 262 -18.90 -4.00 -19.83
CA GLU A 262 -17.81 -4.08 -20.82
C GLU A 262 -16.44 -4.28 -20.14
N THR A 263 -16.15 -3.52 -19.08
CA THR A 263 -14.88 -3.66 -18.34
C THR A 263 -14.80 -5.01 -17.63
N GLN A 264 -15.91 -5.45 -17.03
CA GLN A 264 -15.98 -6.76 -16.39
C GLN A 264 -15.77 -7.91 -17.38
N LYS A 265 -16.42 -7.85 -18.55
CA LYS A 265 -16.27 -8.83 -19.61
C LYS A 265 -14.83 -8.91 -20.12
N ARG A 266 -14.22 -7.76 -20.47
CA ARG A 266 -12.82 -7.70 -20.91
C ARG A 266 -11.86 -8.24 -19.86
N HIS A 267 -12.12 -7.96 -18.58
CA HIS A 267 -11.34 -8.50 -17.48
C HIS A 267 -11.43 -10.03 -17.41
N LEU A 268 -12.64 -10.59 -17.44
CA LEU A 268 -12.87 -12.04 -17.46
C LEU A 268 -12.26 -12.71 -18.69
N ASP A 269 -12.32 -12.07 -19.86
CA ASP A 269 -11.65 -12.55 -21.08
C ASP A 269 -10.12 -12.61 -20.91
N ARG A 270 -9.51 -11.55 -20.35
CA ARG A 270 -8.06 -11.52 -20.06
C ARG A 270 -7.67 -12.60 -19.07
N LEU A 271 -8.45 -12.77 -18.01
CA LEU A 271 -8.24 -13.81 -16.99
C LEU A 271 -8.30 -15.19 -17.61
N TRP A 272 -9.37 -15.50 -18.35
CA TRP A 272 -9.54 -16.83 -18.96
C TRP A 272 -8.46 -17.12 -19.99
N LYS A 273 -8.09 -16.14 -20.82
CA LYS A 273 -7.03 -16.28 -21.82
C LYS A 273 -5.71 -16.76 -21.23
N PHE A 274 -5.37 -16.28 -20.02
CA PHE A 274 -4.19 -16.70 -19.28
C PHE A 274 -4.42 -18.02 -18.52
N VAL A 275 -5.50 -18.12 -17.75
CA VAL A 275 -5.74 -19.24 -16.83
C VAL A 275 -5.95 -20.57 -17.55
N GLN A 276 -6.51 -20.56 -18.77
CA GLN A 276 -6.70 -21.78 -19.56
C GLN A 276 -5.38 -22.49 -19.91
N THR A 277 -4.27 -21.75 -20.02
CA THR A 277 -2.95 -22.33 -20.38
C THR A 277 -2.20 -22.93 -19.19
N LEU A 278 -2.70 -22.71 -17.96
CA LEU A 278 -2.05 -23.16 -16.74
C LEU A 278 -2.13 -24.69 -16.57
N PRO A 279 -1.17 -25.31 -15.87
CA PRO A 279 -1.23 -26.73 -15.54
C PRO A 279 -2.39 -27.07 -14.57
N PRO A 280 -2.81 -28.36 -14.47
CA PRO A 280 -3.92 -28.81 -13.64
C PRO A 280 -3.82 -28.47 -12.14
N VAL A 281 -2.61 -28.22 -11.62
CA VAL A 281 -2.42 -27.74 -10.24
C VAL A 281 -3.19 -26.44 -9.93
N HIS A 282 -3.58 -25.69 -10.95
CA HIS A 282 -4.40 -24.48 -10.85
C HIS A 282 -5.88 -24.70 -11.17
N ASN A 283 -6.39 -25.94 -11.11
CA ASN A 283 -7.81 -26.23 -11.37
C ASN A 283 -8.77 -25.43 -10.50
N SER A 284 -8.45 -25.14 -9.24
CA SER A 284 -9.25 -24.25 -8.38
C SER A 284 -9.40 -22.84 -8.98
N LEU A 285 -8.32 -22.29 -9.55
CA LEU A 285 -8.35 -20.99 -10.21
C LEU A 285 -9.09 -21.05 -11.56
N LYS A 286 -8.90 -22.12 -12.34
CA LYS A 286 -9.63 -22.35 -13.59
C LYS A 286 -11.14 -22.40 -13.33
N ALA A 287 -11.56 -23.14 -12.30
CA ALA A 287 -12.95 -23.24 -11.89
C ALA A 287 -13.49 -21.87 -11.45
N HIS A 288 -12.72 -21.13 -10.64
CA HIS A 288 -13.05 -19.77 -10.22
C HIS A 288 -13.33 -18.84 -11.41
N VAL A 289 -12.39 -18.76 -12.36
CA VAL A 289 -12.54 -17.86 -13.52
C VAL A 289 -13.70 -18.28 -14.42
N LEU A 290 -13.83 -19.58 -14.73
CA LEU A 290 -14.93 -20.08 -15.56
C LEU A 290 -16.30 -19.87 -14.90
N TYR A 291 -16.43 -20.13 -13.60
CA TYR A 291 -17.68 -19.91 -12.88
C TYR A 291 -18.13 -18.45 -12.99
N HIS A 292 -17.22 -17.50 -12.73
CA HIS A 292 -17.56 -16.07 -12.81
C HIS A 292 -17.84 -15.61 -14.24
N ARG A 293 -17.20 -16.24 -15.23
CA ARG A 293 -17.52 -16.01 -16.64
C ARG A 293 -18.93 -16.50 -16.99
N LEU A 294 -19.25 -17.75 -16.67
CA LEU A 294 -20.57 -18.32 -16.90
C LEU A 294 -21.66 -17.55 -16.15
N LYS A 295 -21.40 -17.14 -14.90
CA LYS A 295 -22.32 -16.30 -14.14
C LYS A 295 -22.55 -14.93 -14.80
N PHE A 296 -21.51 -14.33 -15.36
CA PHE A 296 -21.61 -13.08 -16.11
C PHE A 296 -22.41 -13.28 -17.40
N ASP A 297 -22.13 -14.35 -18.15
CA ASP A 297 -22.83 -14.65 -19.39
C ASP A 297 -24.32 -14.95 -19.14
N LEU A 298 -24.65 -15.70 -18.08
CA LEU A 298 -26.04 -15.93 -17.62
C LEU A 298 -26.80 -14.62 -17.32
N GLN A 299 -26.15 -13.64 -16.70
CA GLN A 299 -26.74 -12.32 -16.43
C GLN A 299 -27.01 -11.49 -17.71
N HIS A 300 -26.46 -11.91 -18.84
CA HIS A 300 -26.62 -11.23 -20.12
C HIS A 300 -27.31 -12.11 -21.17
N ASP A 301 -28.01 -13.16 -20.73
CA ASP A 301 -28.71 -14.14 -21.58
C ASP A 301 -27.78 -14.82 -22.62
N LYS A 302 -26.52 -15.04 -22.24
CA LYS A 302 -25.51 -15.68 -23.09
C LYS A 302 -25.15 -17.04 -22.54
N PHE A 303 -25.30 -18.05 -23.39
CA PHE A 303 -25.05 -19.43 -23.03
C PHE A 303 -24.01 -20.05 -23.98
N ASP A 304 -22.75 -20.02 -23.56
CA ASP A 304 -21.68 -20.73 -24.27
C ASP A 304 -21.52 -22.16 -23.75
N LYS A 305 -21.99 -23.13 -24.55
CA LYS A 305 -21.91 -24.55 -24.22
C LYS A 305 -20.47 -25.04 -24.08
N ALA A 306 -19.54 -24.50 -24.88
CA ALA A 306 -18.13 -24.91 -24.81
C ALA A 306 -17.49 -24.53 -23.46
N SER A 307 -17.69 -23.29 -23.00
CA SER A 307 -17.24 -22.85 -21.68
C SER A 307 -17.92 -23.61 -20.54
N PHE A 308 -19.21 -23.92 -20.68
CA PHE A 308 -19.95 -24.70 -19.69
C PHE A 308 -19.38 -26.12 -19.54
N LEU A 309 -19.17 -26.82 -20.64
CA LEU A 309 -18.55 -28.15 -20.63
C LEU A 309 -17.11 -28.11 -20.11
N ALA A 310 -16.34 -27.06 -20.44
CA ALA A 310 -15.00 -26.87 -19.89
C ALA A 310 -15.02 -26.73 -18.36
N TYR A 311 -16.04 -26.07 -17.80
CA TYR A 311 -16.24 -25.98 -16.36
C TYR A 311 -16.61 -27.34 -15.74
N LEU A 312 -17.52 -28.09 -16.36
CA LEU A 312 -17.92 -29.42 -15.87
C LEU A 312 -16.77 -30.43 -15.85
N LYS A 313 -15.85 -30.33 -16.82
CA LYS A 313 -14.61 -31.13 -16.90
C LYS A 313 -13.61 -30.84 -15.78
N LEU A 314 -13.81 -29.83 -14.95
CA LEU A 314 -12.95 -29.57 -13.79
C LEU A 314 -13.43 -30.40 -12.59
N PRO A 315 -12.57 -31.29 -12.04
CA PRO A 315 -12.92 -32.17 -10.94
C PRO A 315 -13.07 -31.35 -9.66
N ARG A 316 -14.22 -31.47 -8.98
CA ARG A 316 -14.55 -30.69 -7.77
C ARG A 316 -15.43 -31.47 -6.82
N LEU A 317 -15.32 -31.18 -5.52
CA LEU A 317 -16.11 -31.82 -4.48
C LEU A 317 -17.47 -31.13 -4.33
N SER A 318 -18.39 -31.40 -5.27
CA SER A 318 -19.78 -30.94 -5.18
C SER A 318 -20.76 -32.12 -5.14
N PRO A 319 -21.89 -32.03 -4.43
CA PRO A 319 -22.85 -33.13 -4.30
C PRO A 319 -23.44 -33.63 -5.62
N HIS A 320 -23.44 -32.82 -6.67
CA HIS A 320 -24.00 -33.15 -7.99
C HIS A 320 -22.96 -33.65 -9.00
N VAL A 321 -21.68 -33.73 -8.63
CA VAL A 321 -20.59 -34.26 -9.49
C VAL A 321 -20.56 -35.78 -9.47
N ASN A 322 -20.30 -36.41 -10.62
CA ASN A 322 -20.23 -37.86 -10.74
C ASN A 322 -19.10 -38.44 -9.86
N PRO A 323 -19.37 -39.33 -8.89
CA PRO A 323 -18.34 -39.93 -8.06
C PRO A 323 -17.32 -40.77 -8.84
N GLN A 324 -17.71 -41.38 -9.96
CA GLN A 324 -16.80 -42.16 -10.79
C GLN A 324 -15.78 -41.27 -11.51
N PHE A 325 -16.21 -40.06 -11.93
CA PHE A 325 -15.31 -39.05 -12.48
C PHE A 325 -14.22 -38.64 -11.48
N LEU A 326 -14.59 -38.48 -10.21
CA LEU A 326 -13.65 -38.11 -9.14
C LEU A 326 -12.65 -39.23 -8.80
N ARG A 327 -12.97 -40.50 -9.10
CA ARG A 327 -12.07 -41.66 -8.88
C ARG A 327 -10.96 -41.76 -9.91
N GLN A 328 -11.00 -40.97 -10.99
CA GLN A 328 -9.91 -40.96 -11.97
C GLN A 328 -8.62 -40.42 -11.32
N PRO A 329 -7.44 -40.99 -11.63
CA PRO A 329 -6.18 -40.60 -10.98
C PRO A 329 -5.87 -39.10 -11.08
N ASP A 330 -6.06 -38.51 -12.27
CA ASP A 330 -5.81 -37.08 -12.52
C ASP A 330 -6.82 -36.19 -11.78
N ALA A 331 -8.08 -36.63 -11.69
CA ALA A 331 -9.13 -35.92 -10.98
C ALA A 331 -8.86 -35.88 -9.48
N THR A 332 -8.41 -37.00 -8.90
CA THR A 332 -8.06 -37.10 -7.48
C THR A 332 -6.84 -36.23 -7.14
N ARG A 333 -5.85 -36.17 -8.02
CA ARG A 333 -4.60 -35.44 -7.78
C ARG A 333 -4.78 -33.92 -7.81
N TYR A 334 -5.70 -33.41 -8.63
CA TYR A 334 -5.87 -31.98 -8.88
C TYR A 334 -7.32 -31.51 -8.71
N LEU A 335 -7.90 -31.82 -7.55
CA LEU A 335 -9.24 -31.37 -7.17
C LEU A 335 -9.31 -29.85 -7.06
N ALA A 336 -10.32 -29.26 -7.73
CA ALA A 336 -10.67 -27.86 -7.58
C ALA A 336 -11.40 -27.62 -6.26
N ASN A 337 -10.90 -26.66 -5.49
CA ASN A 337 -11.54 -26.17 -4.28
C ASN A 337 -12.37 -24.91 -4.60
N LEU A 338 -13.70 -25.03 -4.56
CA LEU A 338 -14.64 -23.93 -4.83
C LEU A 338 -14.66 -22.85 -3.74
N GLY A 339 -14.16 -23.15 -2.53
CA GLY A 339 -13.99 -22.20 -1.44
C GLY A 339 -12.64 -21.49 -1.44
N ALA A 340 -11.77 -21.74 -2.42
CA ALA A 340 -10.48 -21.08 -2.52
C ALA A 340 -10.65 -19.56 -2.74
N LYS A 341 -9.85 -18.77 -2.03
CA LYS A 341 -9.91 -17.31 -2.05
C LYS A 341 -8.93 -16.75 -3.09
N PHE A 342 -9.48 -16.11 -4.12
CA PHE A 342 -8.75 -15.43 -5.19
C PHE A 342 -9.22 -13.99 -5.38
N ASP A 343 -10.03 -13.47 -4.46
CA ASP A 343 -10.65 -12.16 -4.50
C ASP A 343 -9.62 -11.02 -4.61
N GLU A 344 -8.52 -11.11 -3.88
CA GLU A 344 -7.41 -10.15 -3.95
C GLU A 344 -6.83 -10.00 -5.37
N PHE A 345 -6.83 -11.07 -6.16
CA PHE A 345 -6.16 -11.10 -7.48
C PHE A 345 -7.13 -11.01 -8.65
N THR A 346 -8.38 -11.41 -8.46
CA THR A 346 -9.39 -11.51 -9.52
C THR A 346 -10.51 -10.49 -9.39
N LEU A 347 -10.64 -9.82 -8.23
CA LEU A 347 -11.76 -8.97 -7.86
C LEU A 347 -13.11 -9.71 -7.88
N ARG A 348 -13.09 -11.00 -7.55
CA ARG A 348 -14.28 -11.87 -7.54
C ARG A 348 -14.33 -12.72 -6.28
N PRO A 349 -15.50 -12.85 -5.65
CA PRO A 349 -15.64 -13.64 -4.44
C PRO A 349 -15.42 -15.14 -4.72
N PRO A 350 -15.11 -15.95 -3.71
CA PRO A 350 -15.12 -17.42 -3.83
C PRO A 350 -16.45 -17.93 -4.38
N ILE A 351 -16.44 -19.10 -5.03
CA ILE A 351 -17.64 -19.70 -5.63
C ILE A 351 -18.62 -20.12 -4.53
N GLY A 352 -18.14 -20.91 -3.57
CA GLY A 352 -19.02 -21.58 -2.61
C GLY A 352 -19.82 -22.70 -3.28
N ASP A 353 -21.09 -22.46 -3.56
CA ASP A 353 -22.00 -23.41 -4.23
C ASP A 353 -22.22 -23.03 -5.70
N ASP A 354 -22.03 -24.01 -6.57
CA ASP A 354 -22.20 -23.90 -8.02
C ASP A 354 -23.50 -24.52 -8.55
N ARG A 355 -24.31 -25.14 -7.68
CA ARG A 355 -25.52 -25.86 -8.07
C ARG A 355 -26.50 -25.01 -8.89
N SER A 356 -26.83 -23.82 -8.42
CA SER A 356 -27.81 -22.94 -9.10
C SER A 356 -27.34 -22.52 -10.51
N LEU A 357 -26.04 -22.29 -10.68
CA LEU A 357 -25.48 -21.93 -11.98
C LEU A 357 -25.58 -23.11 -12.95
N ILE A 358 -25.18 -24.30 -12.51
CA ILE A 358 -25.22 -25.52 -13.35
C ILE A 358 -26.65 -25.84 -13.74
N GLN A 359 -27.58 -25.76 -12.79
CA GLN A 359 -28.99 -25.98 -13.04
C GLN A 359 -29.53 -25.01 -14.10
N ALA A 360 -29.27 -23.70 -13.97
CA ALA A 360 -29.73 -22.70 -14.95
C ALA A 360 -29.18 -22.96 -16.37
N TYR A 361 -27.91 -23.37 -16.51
CA TYR A 361 -27.32 -23.72 -17.81
C TYR A 361 -27.94 -25.00 -18.40
N LEU A 362 -28.14 -26.04 -17.58
CA LEU A 362 -28.79 -27.27 -18.03
C LEU A 362 -30.25 -27.00 -18.44
N GLU A 363 -31.01 -26.24 -17.65
CA GLU A 363 -32.38 -25.84 -17.97
C GLU A 363 -32.45 -25.10 -19.30
N HIS A 364 -31.51 -24.20 -19.58
CA HIS A 364 -31.44 -23.52 -20.88
C HIS A 364 -31.19 -24.49 -22.04
N PHE A 365 -30.17 -25.34 -21.93
CA PHE A 365 -29.83 -26.26 -23.03
C PHE A 365 -30.89 -27.35 -23.24
N PHE A 366 -31.47 -27.88 -22.17
CA PHE A 366 -32.51 -28.91 -22.21
C PHE A 366 -33.85 -28.45 -22.76
N GLN A 367 -34.09 -27.15 -22.92
CA GLN A 367 -35.24 -26.69 -23.72
C GLN A 367 -35.15 -27.20 -25.16
N LYS A 368 -33.95 -27.20 -25.75
CA LYS A 368 -33.72 -27.58 -27.15
C LYS A 368 -33.17 -29.00 -27.30
N GLU A 369 -32.35 -29.45 -26.36
CA GLU A 369 -31.71 -30.76 -26.42
C GLU A 369 -32.70 -31.89 -26.11
N THR A 370 -32.58 -33.00 -26.85
CA THR A 370 -33.39 -34.22 -26.67
C THR A 370 -32.69 -35.29 -25.83
N THR A 371 -31.37 -35.15 -25.64
CA THR A 371 -30.55 -36.08 -24.88
C THR A 371 -29.74 -35.34 -23.81
N PHE A 372 -29.27 -36.08 -22.81
CA PHE A 372 -28.49 -35.54 -21.70
C PHE A 372 -27.16 -36.32 -21.47
N ASP A 373 -26.83 -37.23 -22.39
CA ASP A 373 -25.71 -38.16 -22.25
C ASP A 373 -24.36 -37.44 -22.17
N GLU A 374 -24.24 -36.27 -22.82
CA GLU A 374 -23.00 -35.46 -22.83
C GLU A 374 -22.61 -34.98 -21.41
N TYR A 375 -23.55 -34.87 -20.48
CA TYR A 375 -23.32 -34.37 -19.13
C TYR A 375 -23.06 -35.49 -18.10
N LEU A 376 -23.50 -36.72 -18.38
CA LEU A 376 -23.37 -37.89 -17.48
C LEU A 376 -21.92 -38.26 -17.11
N PRO A 377 -20.89 -38.07 -17.97
CA PRO A 377 -19.51 -38.29 -17.57
C PRO A 377 -19.05 -37.41 -16.41
N TYR A 378 -19.65 -36.22 -16.24
CA TYR A 378 -19.18 -35.21 -15.28
C TYR A 378 -20.13 -35.01 -14.09
N LEU A 379 -21.43 -35.17 -14.31
CA LEU A 379 -22.48 -34.94 -13.32
C LEU A 379 -23.16 -36.25 -12.91
N LYS A 380 -23.74 -36.29 -11.71
CA LYS A 380 -24.50 -37.45 -11.24
C LYS A 380 -25.70 -37.67 -12.14
N ASP A 381 -25.88 -38.92 -12.56
CA ASP A 381 -27.01 -39.35 -13.38
C ASP A 381 -28.36 -38.88 -12.80
N SER A 382 -28.60 -39.14 -11.50
CA SER A 382 -29.84 -38.72 -10.83
C SER A 382 -30.08 -37.21 -10.85
N PHE A 383 -29.03 -36.40 -10.78
CA PHE A 383 -29.13 -34.94 -10.85
C PHE A 383 -29.47 -34.48 -12.27
N VAL A 384 -28.76 -35.00 -13.27
CA VAL A 384 -28.97 -34.62 -14.68
C VAL A 384 -30.36 -35.02 -15.16
N ARG A 385 -30.78 -36.26 -14.88
CA ARG A 385 -32.12 -36.76 -15.26
C ARG A 385 -33.23 -35.95 -14.60
N ARG A 386 -33.06 -35.61 -13.32
CA ARG A 386 -34.01 -34.77 -12.59
C ARG A 386 -34.14 -33.39 -13.24
N VAL A 387 -33.02 -32.70 -13.51
CA VAL A 387 -33.05 -31.37 -14.15
C VAL A 387 -33.62 -31.44 -15.56
N PHE A 388 -33.31 -32.50 -16.32
CA PHE A 388 -33.88 -32.73 -17.64
C PHE A 388 -35.41 -32.87 -17.59
N ALA A 389 -35.91 -33.78 -16.74
CA ALA A 389 -37.35 -33.99 -16.57
C ALA A 389 -38.06 -32.73 -16.03
N GLU A 390 -37.48 -32.06 -15.02
CA GLU A 390 -37.97 -30.78 -14.49
C GLU A 390 -38.10 -29.74 -15.60
N THR A 391 -37.08 -29.58 -16.45
CA THR A 391 -37.11 -28.65 -17.58
C THR A 391 -38.21 -29.03 -18.58
N LYS A 392 -38.30 -30.30 -18.98
CA LYS A 392 -39.30 -30.74 -19.94
C LYS A 392 -40.73 -30.52 -19.43
N VAL A 393 -40.99 -30.80 -18.15
CA VAL A 393 -42.28 -30.51 -17.50
C VAL A 393 -42.55 -29.01 -17.42
N LEU A 394 -41.55 -28.21 -17.02
CA LEU A 394 -41.67 -26.75 -16.91
C LEU A 394 -42.06 -26.08 -18.23
N TYR A 395 -41.53 -26.56 -19.35
CA TYR A 395 -41.78 -26.00 -20.68
C TYR A 395 -42.85 -26.77 -21.47
N GLY A 396 -43.51 -27.77 -20.87
CA GLY A 396 -44.55 -28.58 -21.54
C GLY A 396 -44.04 -29.39 -22.74
N LEU A 397 -42.78 -29.83 -22.69
CA LEU A 397 -42.08 -30.50 -23.78
C LEU A 397 -42.10 -32.03 -23.58
N GLY A 398 -42.43 -32.78 -24.64
CA GLY A 398 -42.45 -34.25 -24.64
C GLY A 398 -43.65 -34.86 -23.90
N ASP A 399 -43.64 -36.19 -23.73
CA ASP A 399 -44.77 -36.92 -23.12
C ASP A 399 -44.63 -36.97 -21.59
N PRO A 400 -45.62 -36.50 -20.81
CA PRO A 400 -45.66 -36.63 -19.36
C PRO A 400 -45.34 -38.03 -18.83
N GLN A 401 -45.73 -39.10 -19.55
CA GLN A 401 -45.45 -40.48 -19.14
C GLN A 401 -43.98 -40.87 -19.23
N GLU A 402 -43.17 -40.17 -20.03
CA GLU A 402 -41.73 -40.41 -20.09
C GLU A 402 -41.00 -39.78 -18.90
N TRP A 403 -41.51 -38.67 -18.37
CA TRP A 403 -40.89 -37.91 -17.28
C TRP A 403 -41.14 -38.53 -15.90
N THR A 404 -42.25 -39.25 -15.72
CA THR A 404 -42.56 -40.02 -14.49
C THR A 404 -41.61 -41.20 -14.24
N LYS A 405 -40.76 -41.55 -15.21
CA LYS A 405 -39.67 -42.54 -15.03
C LYS A 405 -38.50 -41.97 -14.22
N TYR A 406 -38.33 -40.65 -14.22
CA TYR A 406 -37.21 -39.95 -13.60
C TYR A 406 -37.60 -39.14 -12.37
N LEU A 407 -38.90 -38.86 -12.21
CA LEU A 407 -39.49 -38.12 -11.09
C LEU A 407 -40.48 -39.04 -10.36
N SER A 408 -40.45 -39.03 -9.03
CA SER A 408 -41.54 -39.64 -8.27
C SER A 408 -42.86 -38.91 -8.53
N PRO A 409 -44.03 -39.56 -8.33
CA PRO A 409 -45.32 -38.89 -8.48
C PRO A 409 -45.44 -37.61 -7.64
N ALA A 410 -44.91 -37.62 -6.41
CA ALA A 410 -44.90 -36.47 -5.53
C ALA A 410 -44.05 -35.32 -6.08
N GLU A 411 -42.86 -35.62 -6.62
CA GLU A 411 -41.99 -34.60 -7.25
C GLU A 411 -42.62 -34.04 -8.51
N TYR A 412 -43.26 -34.88 -9.35
CA TYR A 412 -43.96 -34.40 -10.54
C TYR A 412 -45.08 -33.42 -10.17
N THR A 413 -45.93 -33.77 -9.21
CA THR A 413 -47.00 -32.89 -8.70
C THR A 413 -46.42 -31.60 -8.12
N GLU A 414 -45.37 -31.70 -7.29
CA GLU A 414 -44.69 -30.54 -6.73
C GLU A 414 -44.20 -29.62 -7.85
N ILE A 415 -43.48 -30.15 -8.84
CA ILE A 415 -42.97 -29.35 -9.96
C ILE A 415 -44.13 -28.74 -10.74
N SER A 416 -45.17 -29.51 -11.09
CA SER A 416 -46.28 -29.02 -11.91
C SER A 416 -47.11 -27.94 -11.21
N GLU A 417 -47.32 -28.05 -9.89
CA GLU A 417 -48.18 -27.16 -9.11
C GLU A 417 -47.40 -26.02 -8.44
N ARG A 418 -46.07 -26.11 -8.34
CA ARG A 418 -45.24 -25.09 -7.69
C ARG A 418 -45.48 -23.71 -8.29
N VAL A 419 -45.77 -22.77 -7.39
CA VAL A 419 -45.84 -21.33 -7.69
C VAL A 419 -44.40 -20.80 -7.74
N GLU A 420 -43.98 -20.27 -8.88
CA GLU A 420 -42.69 -19.58 -9.00
C GLU A 420 -42.90 -18.12 -9.40
N LEU A 421 -42.21 -17.24 -8.69
CA LEU A 421 -42.11 -15.83 -9.02
C LEU A 421 -40.67 -15.39 -8.73
N ARG A 422 -39.92 -15.04 -9.78
CA ARG A 422 -38.54 -14.60 -9.65
C ARG A 422 -38.22 -13.51 -10.66
N PHE A 423 -37.37 -12.56 -10.26
CA PHE A 423 -36.79 -11.62 -11.22
C PHE A 423 -35.88 -12.37 -12.18
N ALA A 424 -36.04 -12.09 -13.48
CA ALA A 424 -35.13 -12.63 -14.48
C ALA A 424 -33.69 -12.21 -14.15
N PRO A 425 -32.70 -13.11 -14.28
CA PRO A 425 -31.30 -12.81 -13.98
C PRO A 425 -30.70 -11.76 -14.93
N THR A 426 -31.35 -11.52 -16.07
CA THR A 426 -31.03 -10.54 -17.13
C THR A 426 -31.37 -9.11 -16.75
N ASN A 427 -32.10 -8.91 -15.65
CA ASN A 427 -32.52 -7.58 -15.23
C ASN A 427 -31.33 -6.67 -14.94
N ARG A 428 -31.36 -5.48 -15.55
CA ARG A 428 -30.37 -4.43 -15.33
C ARG A 428 -30.40 -3.98 -13.86
N LYS A 429 -29.21 -3.86 -13.25
CA LYS A 429 -29.06 -3.50 -11.82
C LYS A 429 -28.80 -2.02 -11.57
N GLN A 430 -28.38 -1.29 -12.60
CA GLN A 430 -28.03 0.13 -12.51
C GLN A 430 -28.73 0.91 -13.61
N PHE A 431 -29.54 1.90 -13.25
CA PHE A 431 -30.26 2.74 -14.19
C PHE A 431 -29.71 4.18 -14.10
N GLY A 432 -29.61 4.86 -15.24
CA GLY A 432 -29.39 6.30 -15.26
C GLY A 432 -30.58 7.06 -14.68
N VAL A 433 -30.38 8.31 -14.28
CA VAL A 433 -31.43 9.14 -13.64
C VAL A 433 -32.69 9.27 -14.52
N SER A 434 -32.50 9.28 -15.83
CA SER A 434 -33.57 9.40 -16.82
C SER A 434 -33.87 8.09 -17.56
N ASP A 435 -33.22 6.99 -17.19
CA ASP A 435 -33.45 5.71 -17.86
C ASP A 435 -34.80 5.13 -17.41
N PRO A 436 -35.67 4.68 -18.32
CA PRO A 436 -36.86 3.94 -17.94
C PRO A 436 -36.46 2.62 -17.25
N VAL A 437 -37.12 2.31 -16.14
CA VAL A 437 -36.91 1.05 -15.42
C VAL A 437 -37.90 0.01 -15.94
N SER A 438 -37.38 -1.07 -16.52
CA SER A 438 -38.16 -2.26 -16.91
C SER A 438 -37.55 -3.46 -16.21
N LEU A 439 -38.40 -4.29 -15.59
CA LEU A 439 -38.00 -5.51 -14.89
C LEU A 439 -38.79 -6.70 -15.42
N GLU A 440 -38.08 -7.71 -15.87
CA GLU A 440 -38.62 -8.99 -16.33
C GLU A 440 -38.81 -9.94 -15.14
N LEU A 441 -39.92 -10.67 -15.14
CA LEU A 441 -40.29 -11.64 -14.12
C LEU A 441 -40.58 -12.98 -14.78
N ASP A 442 -39.96 -14.04 -14.28
CA ASP A 442 -40.37 -15.40 -14.59
C ASP A 442 -41.53 -15.76 -13.66
N VAL A 443 -42.66 -16.16 -14.25
CA VAL A 443 -43.91 -16.41 -13.54
C VAL A 443 -44.42 -17.81 -13.89
N LYS A 444 -44.71 -18.63 -12.87
CA LYS A 444 -45.33 -19.95 -13.01
C LYS A 444 -46.44 -20.12 -11.98
N ASN A 445 -47.62 -20.54 -12.44
CA ASN A 445 -48.78 -20.80 -11.58
C ASN A 445 -49.16 -19.63 -10.65
N VAL A 446 -48.93 -18.38 -11.09
CA VAL A 446 -49.34 -17.17 -10.36
C VAL A 446 -50.58 -16.61 -11.07
N PRO A 447 -51.81 -16.94 -10.62
CA PRO A 447 -53.03 -16.45 -11.25
C PRO A 447 -53.23 -14.95 -11.07
N THR A 448 -52.64 -14.36 -10.03
CA THR A 448 -52.70 -12.93 -9.79
C THR A 448 -51.38 -12.44 -9.19
N LEU A 449 -50.75 -11.47 -9.86
CA LEU A 449 -49.52 -10.81 -9.42
C LEU A 449 -49.84 -9.36 -9.03
N LEU A 450 -49.53 -8.99 -7.80
CA LEU A 450 -49.67 -7.62 -7.29
C LEU A 450 -48.29 -6.96 -7.20
N VAL A 451 -48.07 -5.89 -7.96
CA VAL A 451 -46.82 -5.13 -7.95
C VAL A 451 -47.05 -3.82 -7.23
N LYS A 452 -46.24 -3.54 -6.21
CA LYS A 452 -46.25 -2.29 -5.44
C LYS A 452 -44.88 -1.64 -5.50
N VAL A 453 -44.83 -0.36 -5.89
CA VAL A 453 -43.60 0.42 -5.98
C VAL A 453 -43.59 1.46 -4.87
N TYR A 454 -42.56 1.43 -4.03
CA TYR A 454 -42.39 2.34 -2.91
C TYR A 454 -41.26 3.32 -3.19
N ARG A 455 -41.49 4.61 -2.88
CA ARG A 455 -40.45 5.63 -2.96
C ARG A 455 -39.78 5.81 -1.60
N ILE A 456 -38.49 5.49 -1.52
CA ILE A 456 -37.69 5.66 -0.30
C ILE A 456 -36.92 6.99 -0.36
N ASN A 457 -37.04 7.80 0.69
CA ASN A 457 -36.19 8.98 0.86
C ASN A 457 -34.82 8.56 1.43
N THR A 458 -33.87 8.32 0.53
CA THR A 458 -32.52 7.83 0.87
C THR A 458 -31.76 8.80 1.79
N TRP A 459 -31.94 10.11 1.63
CA TRP A 459 -31.31 11.13 2.47
C TRP A 459 -31.76 11.03 3.93
N ASN A 460 -33.07 10.97 4.16
CA ASN A 460 -33.62 10.84 5.51
C ASN A 460 -33.20 9.52 6.16
N TYR A 461 -33.24 8.42 5.40
CA TYR A 461 -32.80 7.11 5.90
C TYR A 461 -31.34 7.18 6.36
N TYR A 462 -30.46 7.74 5.52
CA TYR A 462 -29.04 7.86 5.82
C TYR A 462 -28.77 8.78 7.02
N ARG A 463 -29.49 9.91 7.13
CA ARG A 463 -29.35 10.83 8.27
C ARG A 463 -29.69 10.16 9.60
N THR A 464 -30.72 9.31 9.62
CA THR A 464 -31.20 8.62 10.83
C THR A 464 -30.32 7.41 11.18
N HIS A 465 -29.99 6.57 10.20
CA HIS A 465 -29.34 5.28 10.44
C HIS A 465 -27.82 5.29 10.21
N LYS A 466 -27.28 6.34 9.57
CA LYS A 466 -25.87 6.50 9.17
C LYS A 466 -25.32 5.31 8.38
N LYS A 467 -26.18 4.67 7.58
CA LYS A 467 -25.89 3.49 6.78
C LYS A 467 -26.65 3.57 5.45
N HIS A 468 -26.17 2.82 4.46
CA HIS A 468 -26.87 2.66 3.18
C HIS A 468 -28.22 1.97 3.38
N VAL A 469 -29.17 2.24 2.47
CA VAL A 469 -30.48 1.57 2.46
C VAL A 469 -30.28 0.09 2.15
N PRO A 470 -30.71 -0.82 3.04
CA PRO A 470 -30.56 -2.25 2.81
C PRO A 470 -31.69 -2.78 1.92
N THR A 471 -31.55 -4.00 1.41
CA THR A 471 -32.57 -4.65 0.55
C THR A 471 -33.75 -5.21 1.34
N ASP A 472 -33.62 -5.36 2.66
CA ASP A 472 -34.61 -5.87 3.61
C ASP A 472 -35.24 -4.75 4.46
N ILE A 473 -35.36 -3.56 3.88
CA ILE A 473 -36.00 -2.42 4.57
C ILE A 473 -37.45 -2.76 4.93
N ASP A 474 -37.82 -2.44 6.16
CA ASP A 474 -39.20 -2.53 6.60
C ASP A 474 -40.07 -1.52 5.84
N LEU A 475 -41.09 -2.04 5.15
CA LEU A 475 -42.04 -1.26 4.37
C LEU A 475 -43.33 -0.97 5.16
N GLU A 476 -43.42 -1.41 6.42
CA GLU A 476 -44.57 -1.16 7.27
C GLU A 476 -44.80 0.34 7.47
N GLY A 477 -46.04 0.79 7.23
CA GLY A 477 -46.40 2.21 7.29
C GLY A 477 -46.02 3.05 6.06
N LEU A 478 -45.37 2.48 5.04
CA LEU A 478 -45.17 3.15 3.75
C LEU A 478 -46.36 2.93 2.83
N VAL A 479 -46.76 4.00 2.14
CA VAL A 479 -47.81 3.95 1.11
C VAL A 479 -47.14 3.76 -0.26
N PRO A 480 -47.57 2.77 -1.08
CA PRO A 480 -47.02 2.58 -2.40
C PRO A 480 -47.33 3.80 -3.28
N THR A 481 -46.34 4.25 -4.03
CA THR A 481 -46.49 5.35 -4.99
C THR A 481 -47.21 4.88 -6.26
N TRP A 482 -47.11 3.58 -6.54
CA TRP A 482 -47.80 2.94 -7.65
C TRP A 482 -48.13 1.49 -7.28
N GLU A 483 -49.32 1.04 -7.69
CA GLU A 483 -49.82 -0.30 -7.45
C GLU A 483 -50.55 -0.79 -8.71
N GLN A 484 -50.23 -1.99 -9.18
CA GLN A 484 -50.92 -2.63 -10.29
C GLN A 484 -51.11 -4.12 -10.04
N ARG A 485 -52.30 -4.61 -10.38
CA ARG A 485 -52.66 -6.03 -10.34
C ARG A 485 -52.68 -6.59 -11.75
N HIS A 486 -51.95 -7.68 -11.96
CA HIS A 486 -51.96 -8.48 -13.18
C HIS A 486 -52.69 -9.79 -12.91
N VAL A 487 -53.54 -10.22 -13.84
CA VAL A 487 -54.26 -11.50 -13.80
C VAL A 487 -53.83 -12.27 -15.04
N TYR A 488 -53.39 -13.52 -14.86
CA TYR A 488 -52.83 -14.38 -15.91
C TYR A 488 -53.74 -15.56 -16.21
#